data_AF-A0A0Q4GC52-F1
#
_entry.id   AF-A0A0Q4GC52-F1
#
_cell.length_a   1.000
_cell.length_b   1.000
_cell.length_c   1.000
_cell.angle_alpha   90.00
_cell.angle_beta   90.00
_cell.angle_gamma   90.00
#
_symmetry.space_group_name_H-M   'P 1'
#
loop_
_entity.id
_entity.type
_entity.pdbx_description
1 polymer ?
#
loop_
_entity_poly.entity_id
_entity_poly.type
_entity_poly.pdbx_seq_one_letter_code
_entity_poly.pdbx_strand_id
1 'polypeptide(L)'
;MILTLVKALHIAALILWCAGLIALPLVLAKHDEGEAQADYARLRRITHYGYTRIVTPAAVVAIAAGTALIFLRGVFVPWMFAKLVAVGLLVALHALIGHTVVQMSERRGDYVPPSAAPLLAATMAIMIAVLLLVLGKPQMPDLTPRWLDTPQHHQLPFGATPT
;
A
#
# COMPACT_ATOMS: atom_id res chain seq x y z
N MET A 1 -11.82 15.70 -18.89
CA MET A 1 -11.58 14.33 -19.41
C MET A 1 -10.41 13.64 -18.69
N ILE A 2 -9.23 14.25 -18.61
CA ILE A 2 -8.04 13.69 -17.93
C ILE A 2 -8.29 13.22 -16.48
N LEU A 3 -8.95 14.03 -15.65
CA LEU A 3 -9.26 13.66 -14.26
C LEU A 3 -10.04 12.35 -14.15
N THR A 4 -11.01 12.12 -15.02
CA THR A 4 -11.84 10.91 -15.01
C THR A 4 -11.03 9.68 -15.41
N LEU A 5 -10.15 9.81 -16.40
CA LEU A 5 -9.27 8.73 -16.86
C LEU A 5 -8.27 8.34 -15.77
N VAL A 6 -7.60 9.32 -15.15
CA VAL A 6 -6.67 9.07 -14.03
C VAL A 6 -7.39 8.41 -12.85
N LYS A 7 -8.61 8.86 -12.53
CA LYS A 7 -9.42 8.25 -11.48
C LYS A 7 -9.80 6.80 -11.82
N ALA A 8 -10.21 6.54 -13.06
CA ALA A 8 -10.56 5.19 -13.52
C ALA A 8 -9.34 4.26 -13.48
N LEU A 9 -8.19 4.71 -13.98
CA LEU A 9 -6.92 4.00 -13.94
C LEU A 9 -6.50 3.68 -12.49
N HIS A 10 -6.58 4.69 -11.60
CA HIS A 10 -6.27 4.53 -10.19
C HIS A 10 -7.15 3.45 -9.53
N ILE A 11 -8.47 3.50 -9.75
CA ILE A 11 -9.41 2.53 -9.17
C ILE A 11 -9.17 1.13 -9.74
N ALA A 12 -8.98 0.99 -11.06
CA ALA A 12 -8.72 -0.30 -11.69
C ALA A 12 -7.42 -0.94 -11.17
N ALA A 13 -6.34 -0.16 -11.07
CA ALA A 13 -5.08 -0.61 -10.53
C ALA A 13 -5.19 -0.96 -9.03
N LEU A 14 -5.94 -0.17 -8.26
CA LEU A 14 -6.20 -0.44 -6.85
C LEU A 14 -6.96 -1.75 -6.64
N ILE A 15 -7.99 -2.02 -7.44
CA ILE A 15 -8.75 -3.29 -7.37
C ILE A 15 -7.82 -4.48 -7.65
N LEU A 16 -7.00 -4.40 -8.69
CA LEU A 16 -6.07 -5.47 -9.05
C LEU A 16 -5.02 -5.69 -7.97
N TRP A 17 -4.50 -4.61 -7.40
CA TRP A 17 -3.57 -4.66 -6.28
C TRP A 17 -4.21 -5.32 -5.05
N CYS A 18 -5.40 -4.86 -4.65
CA CYS A 18 -6.12 -5.42 -3.51
C CYS A 18 -6.45 -6.90 -3.68
N ALA A 19 -6.95 -7.29 -4.87
CA ALA A 19 -7.23 -8.69 -5.19
C ALA A 19 -5.97 -9.55 -5.07
N GLY A 20 -4.83 -9.05 -5.55
CA GLY A 20 -3.53 -9.72 -5.42
C GLY A 20 -3.08 -9.94 -3.98
N LEU A 21 -3.21 -8.90 -3.13
CA LEU A 21 -2.81 -8.97 -1.72
C LEU A 21 -3.66 -9.96 -0.90
N ILE A 22 -4.91 -10.22 -1.30
CA ILE A 22 -5.78 -11.20 -0.65
C ILE A 22 -5.54 -12.60 -1.24
N ALA A 23 -5.47 -12.71 -2.56
CA ALA A 23 -5.36 -13.98 -3.26
C ALA A 23 -4.02 -14.69 -2.98
N LEU A 24 -2.91 -13.94 -2.93
CA LEU A 24 -1.59 -14.55 -2.74
C LEU A 24 -1.49 -15.28 -1.39
N PRO A 25 -1.74 -14.66 -0.22
CA PRO A 25 -1.70 -15.36 1.05
C PRO A 25 -2.67 -16.54 1.14
N LEU A 26 -3.87 -16.45 0.53
CA LEU A 26 -4.83 -17.57 0.50
C LEU A 26 -4.31 -18.77 -0.28
N VAL A 27 -3.69 -18.51 -1.44
CA VAL A 27 -3.09 -19.54 -2.28
C VAL A 27 -1.89 -20.18 -1.56
N LEU A 28 -1.10 -19.38 -0.84
CA LEU A 28 0.00 -19.85 0.00
C LEU A 28 -0.49 -20.67 1.22
N ALA A 29 -1.64 -20.32 1.79
CA ALA A 29 -2.21 -20.99 2.97
C ALA A 29 -2.78 -22.37 2.70
N LYS A 30 -3.14 -22.67 1.43
CA LYS A 30 -3.71 -23.95 1.03
C LYS A 30 -2.69 -25.09 0.92
N HIS A 31 -1.43 -24.84 1.30
CA HIS A 31 -0.41 -25.87 1.26
C HIS A 31 -0.62 -26.86 2.41
N ASP A 32 -1.00 -28.09 2.09
CA ASP A 32 -1.00 -29.21 3.04
C ASP A 32 0.39 -29.84 3.11
N GLU A 33 0.84 -30.14 4.34
CA GLU A 33 2.08 -30.86 4.63
C GLU A 33 1.96 -32.31 4.09
N GLY A 34 2.30 -32.50 2.81
CA GLY A 34 2.21 -33.81 2.13
C GLY A 34 2.02 -33.77 0.62
N GLU A 35 1.79 -32.60 0.02
CA GLU A 35 1.67 -32.49 -1.44
C GLU A 35 2.97 -32.80 -2.19
N ALA A 36 2.83 -33.41 -3.38
CA ALA A 36 3.96 -33.78 -4.22
C ALA A 36 4.81 -32.54 -4.59
N GLN A 37 6.14 -32.70 -4.62
CA GLN A 37 7.10 -31.63 -4.96
C GLN A 37 6.80 -30.90 -6.28
N ALA A 38 6.08 -31.55 -7.20
CA ALA A 38 5.62 -30.97 -8.46
C ALA A 38 4.54 -29.88 -8.26
N ASP A 39 3.60 -30.09 -7.34
CA ASP A 39 2.52 -29.14 -7.04
C ASP A 39 3.07 -27.91 -6.31
N TYR A 40 4.02 -28.12 -5.40
CA TYR A 40 4.78 -27.05 -4.75
C TYR A 40 5.49 -26.13 -5.75
N ALA A 41 6.21 -26.72 -6.72
CA ALA A 41 6.92 -25.96 -7.74
C ALA A 41 5.98 -25.15 -8.65
N ARG A 42 4.78 -25.69 -8.92
CA ARG A 42 3.73 -25.00 -9.70
C ARG A 42 3.14 -23.83 -8.92
N LEU A 43 2.82 -24.03 -7.64
CA LEU A 43 2.29 -23.00 -6.75
C LEU A 43 3.26 -21.82 -6.58
N ARG A 44 4.53 -22.13 -6.33
CA ARG A 44 5.64 -21.16 -6.26
C ARG A 44 5.73 -20.33 -7.54
N ARG A 45 5.61 -20.97 -8.70
CA ARG A 45 5.67 -20.28 -10.00
C ARG A 45 4.49 -19.31 -10.16
N ILE A 46 3.27 -19.77 -9.90
CA ILE A 46 2.05 -18.96 -10.05
C ILE A 46 2.09 -17.75 -9.12
N THR A 47 2.45 -17.95 -7.86
CA THR A 47 2.49 -16.89 -6.84
C THR A 47 3.58 -15.87 -7.13
N HIS A 48 4.79 -16.32 -7.48
CA HIS A 48 5.89 -15.44 -7.85
C HIS A 48 5.58 -14.60 -9.09
N TYR A 49 5.09 -15.22 -10.18
CA TYR A 49 4.74 -14.50 -11.40
C TYR A 49 3.55 -13.57 -11.20
N GLY A 50 2.52 -13.99 -10.46
CA GLY A 50 1.39 -13.13 -10.13
C GLY A 50 1.84 -11.91 -9.35
N TYR A 51 2.65 -12.09 -8.31
CA TYR A 51 3.16 -11.00 -7.49
C TYR A 51 4.01 -10.00 -8.30
N THR A 52 4.99 -10.48 -9.07
CA THR A 52 5.93 -9.60 -9.80
C THR A 52 5.33 -8.99 -11.06
N ARG A 53 4.52 -9.73 -11.83
CA ARG A 53 4.00 -9.24 -13.12
C ARG A 53 2.62 -8.59 -13.06
N ILE A 54 1.85 -8.82 -12.00
CA ILE A 54 0.48 -8.32 -11.90
C ILE A 54 0.34 -7.41 -10.69
N VAL A 55 0.57 -7.94 -9.48
CA VAL A 55 0.25 -7.24 -8.24
C VAL A 55 1.17 -6.03 -8.02
N THR A 56 2.48 -6.21 -8.22
CA THR A 56 3.46 -5.13 -8.05
C THR A 56 3.29 -3.98 -9.05
N PRO A 57 3.17 -4.21 -10.38
CA PRO A 57 2.92 -3.10 -11.29
C PRO A 57 1.55 -2.45 -11.05
N ALA A 58 0.53 -3.21 -10.65
CA ALA A 58 -0.74 -2.63 -10.24
C ALA A 58 -0.60 -1.69 -9.03
N ALA A 59 0.18 -2.07 -8.02
CA ALA A 59 0.49 -1.22 -6.88
C ALA A 59 1.15 0.09 -7.30
N VAL A 60 2.17 0.01 -8.16
CA VAL A 60 2.91 1.18 -8.67
C VAL A 60 1.96 2.11 -9.43
N VAL A 61 1.13 1.57 -10.33
CA VAL A 61 0.17 2.37 -11.10
C VAL A 61 -0.88 3.00 -10.17
N ALA A 62 -1.38 2.26 -9.18
CA ALA A 62 -2.34 2.77 -8.21
C ALA A 62 -1.76 3.95 -7.41
N ILE A 63 -0.53 3.82 -6.91
CA ILE A 63 0.14 4.88 -6.15
C ILE A 63 0.43 6.08 -7.04
N ALA A 64 1.02 5.87 -8.22
CA ALA A 64 1.35 6.97 -9.15
C ALA A 64 0.10 7.74 -9.58
N ALA A 65 -0.98 7.04 -9.96
CA ALA A 65 -2.23 7.67 -10.34
C ALA A 65 -2.93 8.36 -9.15
N GLY A 66 -2.84 7.78 -7.96
CA GLY A 66 -3.37 8.37 -6.73
C GLY A 66 -2.66 9.68 -6.36
N THR A 67 -1.32 9.67 -6.40
CA THR A 67 -0.47 10.85 -6.20
C THR A 67 -0.75 11.92 -7.24
N ALA A 68 -0.83 11.55 -8.53
CA ALA A 68 -1.20 12.49 -9.59
C ALA A 68 -2.57 13.15 -9.31
N LEU A 69 -3.55 12.38 -8.82
CA LEU A 69 -4.88 12.91 -8.49
C LEU A 69 -4.84 13.94 -7.34
N ILE A 70 -3.90 13.83 -6.40
CA ILE A 70 -3.70 14.80 -5.31
C ILE A 70 -3.24 16.13 -5.90
N PHE A 71 -2.20 16.12 -6.73
CA PHE A 71 -1.66 17.32 -7.38
C PHE A 71 -2.67 17.96 -8.34
N LEU A 72 -3.37 17.15 -9.15
CA LEU A 72 -4.38 17.65 -10.08
C LEU A 72 -5.59 18.30 -9.38
N ARG A 73 -5.88 17.93 -8.13
CA ARG A 73 -6.95 18.55 -7.33
C ARG A 73 -6.48 19.64 -6.38
N GLY A 74 -5.19 19.74 -6.09
CA GLY A 74 -4.64 20.70 -5.12
C GLY A 74 -5.15 20.50 -3.68
N VAL A 75 -5.47 19.25 -3.28
CA VAL A 75 -6.06 18.97 -1.96
C VAL A 75 -4.97 18.49 -0.99
N PHE A 76 -4.49 19.42 -0.16
CA PHE A 76 -3.44 19.19 0.85
C PHE A 76 -3.97 19.43 2.27
N VAL A 77 -5.05 18.74 2.63
CA VAL A 77 -5.67 18.83 3.96
C VAL A 77 -5.24 17.68 4.86
N PRO A 78 -5.25 17.81 6.21
CA PRO A 78 -4.81 16.76 7.15
C PRO A 78 -5.38 15.37 6.86
N TRP A 79 -6.66 15.31 6.50
CA TRP A 79 -7.34 14.08 6.07
C TRP A 79 -6.65 13.35 4.90
N MET A 80 -6.09 14.08 3.95
CA MET A 80 -5.36 13.50 2.81
C MET A 80 -4.08 12.79 3.28
N PHE A 81 -3.37 13.36 4.25
CA PHE A 81 -2.16 12.76 4.79
C PHE A 81 -2.45 11.46 5.54
N ALA A 82 -3.54 11.40 6.30
CA ALA A 82 -3.97 10.14 6.91
C ALA A 82 -4.28 9.06 5.86
N LYS A 83 -4.82 9.45 4.70
CA LYS A 83 -5.02 8.52 3.57
C LYS A 83 -3.69 8.00 3.05
N LEU A 84 -2.69 8.86 2.94
CA LEU A 84 -1.34 8.45 2.52
C LEU A 84 -0.67 7.52 3.54
N VAL A 85 -0.86 7.74 4.84
CA VAL A 85 -0.37 6.81 5.88
C VAL A 85 -1.02 5.44 5.71
N ALA A 86 -2.35 5.38 5.53
CA ALA A 86 -3.05 4.11 5.34
C ALA A 86 -2.58 3.37 4.06
N VAL A 87 -2.37 4.11 2.96
CA VAL A 87 -1.79 3.54 1.73
C VAL A 87 -0.34 3.09 1.97
N GLY A 88 0.45 3.84 2.73
CA GLY A 88 1.81 3.46 3.10
C GLY A 88 1.87 2.16 3.90
N LEU A 89 0.94 1.96 4.84
CA LEU A 89 0.80 0.69 5.56
C LEU A 89 0.40 -0.46 4.61
N LEU A 90 -0.46 -0.20 3.62
CA LEU A 90 -0.80 -1.19 2.60
C LEU A 90 0.42 -1.57 1.74
N VAL A 91 1.30 -0.61 1.43
CA VAL A 91 2.59 -0.86 0.76
C VAL A 91 3.51 -1.71 1.63
N ALA A 92 3.56 -1.44 2.94
CA ALA A 92 4.35 -2.24 3.87
C ALA A 92 3.86 -3.70 3.91
N LEU A 93 2.53 -3.92 3.92
CA LEU A 93 1.96 -5.27 3.79
C LEU A 93 2.27 -5.92 2.43
N HIS A 94 2.21 -5.16 1.33
CA HIS A 94 2.62 -5.64 0.00
C HIS A 94 4.07 -6.15 0.01
N ALA A 95 4.98 -5.42 0.65
CA ALA A 95 6.37 -5.82 0.79
C ALA A 95 6.52 -7.08 1.68
N LEU A 96 5.78 -7.16 2.79
CA LEU A 96 5.78 -8.33 3.66
C LEU A 96 5.28 -9.59 2.94
N ILE A 97 4.19 -9.48 2.16
CA ILE A 97 3.68 -10.57 1.32
C ILE A 97 4.74 -10.99 0.30
N GLY A 98 5.38 -10.03 -0.37
CA GLY A 98 6.47 -10.30 -1.30
C GLY A 98 7.63 -11.04 -0.65
N HIS A 99 8.00 -10.65 0.57
CA HIS A 99 9.03 -11.30 1.34
C HIS A 99 8.69 -12.77 1.65
N THR A 100 7.45 -13.06 2.07
CA THR A 100 6.99 -14.44 2.27
C THR A 100 7.01 -15.25 0.97
N VAL A 101 6.59 -14.66 -0.15
CA VAL A 101 6.65 -15.30 -1.48
C VAL A 101 8.10 -15.63 -1.87
N VAL A 102 9.06 -14.74 -1.60
CA VAL A 102 10.48 -14.98 -1.87
C VAL A 102 11.07 -16.03 -0.94
N GLN A 103 10.76 -16.01 0.36
CA GLN A 103 11.25 -17.01 1.32
C GLN A 103 10.80 -18.43 0.96
N MET A 104 9.51 -18.59 0.59
CA MET A 104 9.03 -19.85 0.03
C MET A 104 9.75 -20.23 -1.26
N SER A 105 10.22 -19.24 -2.00
CA SER A 105 10.90 -19.50 -3.25
C SER A 105 12.31 -20.09 -3.04
N GLU A 106 12.99 -19.70 -1.96
CA GLU A 106 14.38 -20.08 -1.68
C GLU A 106 14.49 -21.38 -0.88
N ARG A 107 13.53 -21.65 0.02
CA ARG A 107 13.53 -22.85 0.87
C ARG A 107 12.65 -23.94 0.25
N ARG A 108 13.27 -24.85 -0.50
CA ARG A 108 12.65 -25.98 -1.23
C ARG A 108 11.90 -26.97 -0.30
N GLY A 109 10.73 -26.61 0.20
CA GLY A 109 9.82 -27.51 0.93
C GLY A 109 9.96 -27.52 2.46
N ASP A 110 11.04 -26.99 3.03
CA ASP A 110 11.25 -26.98 4.50
C ASP A 110 10.70 -25.73 5.20
N TYR A 111 10.09 -24.82 4.45
CA TYR A 111 9.50 -23.60 5.02
C TYR A 111 8.01 -23.78 5.25
N VAL A 112 7.64 -24.00 6.51
CA VAL A 112 6.24 -23.91 6.96
C VAL A 112 5.89 -22.42 7.04
N PRO A 113 5.02 -21.90 6.17
CA PRO A 113 4.60 -20.52 6.30
C PRO A 113 3.85 -20.28 7.61
N PRO A 114 4.03 -19.11 8.23
CA PRO A 114 3.11 -18.68 9.27
C PRO A 114 1.70 -18.61 8.69
N SER A 115 0.70 -18.81 9.55
CA SER A 115 -0.70 -18.75 9.15
C SER A 115 -0.98 -17.50 8.34
N ALA A 116 -1.67 -17.64 7.21
CA ALA A 116 -2.00 -16.50 6.35
C ALA A 116 -3.07 -15.60 6.97
N ALA A 117 -3.81 -16.11 7.97
CA ALA A 117 -4.90 -15.42 8.65
C ALA A 117 -4.54 -14.01 9.18
N PRO A 118 -3.46 -13.80 9.97
CA PRO A 118 -3.07 -12.46 10.43
C PRO A 118 -2.76 -11.50 9.27
N LEU A 119 -2.12 -11.98 8.22
CA LEU A 119 -1.75 -11.17 7.06
C LEU A 119 -2.98 -10.74 6.26
N LEU A 120 -3.92 -11.66 6.06
CA LEU A 120 -5.23 -11.38 5.46
C LEU A 120 -6.05 -10.42 6.32
N ALA A 121 -6.11 -10.64 7.63
CA ALA A 121 -6.86 -9.79 8.55
C ALA A 121 -6.30 -8.35 8.56
N ALA A 122 -4.97 -8.20 8.63
CA ALA A 122 -4.31 -6.90 8.55
C ALA A 122 -4.58 -6.22 7.19
N THR A 123 -4.45 -6.97 6.09
CA THR A 123 -4.74 -6.48 4.74
C THR A 123 -6.18 -5.97 4.63
N MET A 124 -7.14 -6.72 5.17
CA MET A 124 -8.55 -6.34 5.15
C MET A 124 -8.86 -5.15 6.04
N ALA A 125 -8.29 -5.11 7.25
CA ALA A 125 -8.44 -3.99 8.15
C ALA A 125 -7.94 -2.68 7.51
N ILE A 126 -6.80 -2.71 6.83
CA ILE A 126 -6.27 -1.52 6.14
C ILE A 126 -7.15 -1.12 4.97
N MET A 127 -7.64 -2.07 4.15
CA MET A 127 -8.56 -1.74 3.06
C MET A 127 -9.85 -1.09 3.55
N ILE A 128 -10.42 -1.62 4.64
CA ILE A 128 -11.60 -1.04 5.29
C ILE A 128 -11.27 0.36 5.83
N ALA A 129 -10.13 0.53 6.50
CA ALA A 129 -9.69 1.84 6.98
C ALA A 129 -9.56 2.86 5.84
N VAL A 130 -8.95 2.48 4.71
CA VAL A 130 -8.86 3.34 3.52
C VAL A 130 -10.25 3.70 2.97
N LEU A 131 -11.16 2.72 2.89
CA LEU A 131 -12.55 2.95 2.44
C LEU A 131 -13.30 3.91 3.36
N LEU A 132 -13.23 3.69 4.66
CA LEU A 132 -13.84 4.57 5.67
C LEU A 132 -13.26 5.98 5.58
N LEU A 133 -11.96 6.11 5.38
CA LEU A 133 -11.32 7.40 5.24
C LEU A 133 -11.76 8.11 3.95
N VAL A 134 -11.86 7.38 2.83
CA VAL A 134 -12.32 7.92 1.54
C VAL A 134 -13.78 8.38 1.59
N LEU A 135 -14.65 7.59 2.21
CA LEU A 135 -16.10 7.86 2.25
C LEU A 135 -16.47 8.87 3.34
N GLY A 136 -15.90 8.72 4.53
CA GLY A 136 -16.24 9.52 5.70
C GLY A 136 -15.70 10.95 5.68
N LYS A 137 -14.63 11.22 4.91
CA LYS A 137 -13.91 12.51 4.88
C LYS A 137 -13.90 13.19 6.26
N PRO A 138 -13.37 12.52 7.31
CA PRO A 138 -13.42 13.07 8.65
C PRO A 138 -12.79 14.46 8.65
N GLN A 139 -13.51 15.39 9.26
CA GLN A 139 -12.98 16.71 9.63
C GLN A 139 -11.90 16.42 10.68
N MET A 140 -10.66 16.22 10.22
CA MET A 140 -9.56 16.04 11.15
C MET A 140 -9.32 17.35 11.86
N PRO A 141 -9.26 17.36 13.21
CA PRO A 141 -8.90 18.57 13.94
C PRO A 141 -7.55 19.05 13.45
N ASP A 142 -7.38 20.37 13.39
CA ASP A 142 -6.12 20.94 12.95
C ASP A 142 -5.04 20.61 13.99
N LEU A 143 -4.09 19.78 13.59
CA LEU A 143 -2.96 19.36 14.42
C LEU A 143 -1.75 20.26 14.17
N THR A 144 -1.87 21.30 13.34
CA THR A 144 -0.80 22.26 13.15
C THR A 144 -0.50 22.93 14.49
N PRO A 145 0.78 22.94 14.91
CA PRO A 145 1.14 23.70 16.09
C PRO A 145 0.87 25.18 15.82
N ARG A 146 0.21 25.87 16.76
CA ARG A 146 -0.11 27.32 16.64
C ARG A 146 1.09 28.20 16.29
N TRP A 147 2.31 27.76 16.63
CA TRP A 147 3.55 28.46 16.31
C TRP A 147 3.93 28.42 14.82
N LEU A 148 3.39 27.48 14.04
CA LEU A 148 3.59 27.36 12.60
C LEU A 148 2.72 28.35 11.82
N ASP A 149 1.52 28.63 12.35
CA ASP A 149 0.53 29.51 11.73
C ASP A 149 0.71 30.98 12.14
N THR A 150 1.49 31.23 13.20
CA THR A 150 1.82 32.59 13.64
C THR A 150 3.26 32.93 13.26
N PRO A 151 3.52 34.05 12.57
CA PRO A 151 4.88 34.51 12.32
C PRO A 151 5.54 34.78 13.67
N GLN A 152 6.44 33.87 14.07
CA GLN A 152 7.32 34.05 15.20
C GLN A 152 8.24 35.21 14.84
N HIS A 153 8.08 36.37 15.47
CA HIS A 153 8.90 37.58 15.24
C HIS A 153 10.35 37.41 15.76
N HIS A 154 10.89 36.20 15.64
CA HIS A 154 12.23 35.86 16.04
C HIS A 154 13.19 36.34 14.96
N GLN A 155 14.14 37.19 15.33
CA GLN A 155 15.23 37.54 14.43
C GLN A 155 16.07 36.29 14.21
N LEU A 156 16.14 35.81 12.97
CA LEU A 156 17.06 34.75 12.61
C LEU A 156 18.49 35.26 12.86
N PRO A 157 19.40 34.46 13.45
CA PRO A 157 20.76 34.88 13.79
C PRO A 157 21.67 35.11 12.56
N PHE A 158 21.09 35.28 11.37
CA PHE A 158 21.82 35.59 10.15
C PHE A 158 21.93 37.10 10.01
N GLY A 159 23.16 37.61 10.01
CA GLY A 159 23.41 38.99 9.60
C GLY A 159 22.91 39.21 8.17
N ALA A 160 22.35 40.39 7.90
CA ALA A 160 21.94 40.77 6.55
C ALA A 160 23.09 40.44 5.57
N THR A 161 22.78 39.65 4.54
CA THR A 161 23.74 39.33 3.47
C THR A 161 24.40 40.62 2.99
N PRO A 162 25.74 40.74 3.04
CA PRO A 162 26.42 41.92 2.53
C PRO A 162 26.09 42.07 1.04
N THR A 163 25.47 43.20 0.69
CA THR A 163 25.18 43.61 -0.68
C THR A 163 26.45 44.04 -1.40
#